data_AF-A0A317HEW4-F1
#
_entry.id   AF-A0A317HEW4-F1
#
_cell.length_a   1.000
_cell.length_b   1.000
_cell.length_c   1.000
_cell.angle_alpha   90.00
_cell.angle_beta   90.00
_cell.angle_gamma   90.00
#
_symmetry.space_group_name_H-M   'P 1'
#
loop_
_entity.id
_entity.type
_entity.pdbx_description
1 polymer ?
#
loop_
_entity_poly.entity_id
_entity_poly.type
_entity_poly.pdbx_seq_one_letter_code
_entity_poly.pdbx_strand_id
1 'polypeptide(L)'
;MEKLPKAPYLTFNVTKEIINGSCVGSSTDCMISRALSAAYPQFTHVKTDMHSIRVTDKKVQLRYIYLTPVAGQQGLLYFDAGVKPEPFKLYLRGGQTVRMRVRKLGPEASAAARRNLVRAREAQVQKQYKPPPPEKQGKQIRQHKMMIVSGPSLGPHGIHILGGKPPPISMLPHKDRFYGSRKLTRTIMQELAGKMI
;
A
#
# COMPACT_ATOMS: atom_id res chain seq x y z
N MET A 1 -3.95 38.61 -5.02
CA MET A 1 -4.00 37.16 -4.69
C MET A 1 -3.85 37.02 -3.18
N GLU A 2 -4.76 36.31 -2.53
CA GLU A 2 -4.70 36.11 -1.08
C GLU A 2 -3.45 35.28 -0.71
N LYS A 3 -2.65 35.77 0.23
CA LYS A 3 -1.40 35.14 0.65
C LYS A 3 -1.71 33.86 1.42
N LEU A 4 -1.17 32.72 0.97
CA LEU A 4 -1.33 31.45 1.68
C LEU A 4 -0.52 31.46 2.98
N PRO A 5 -1.01 30.77 4.03
CA PRO A 5 -0.24 30.62 5.26
C PRO A 5 1.04 29.82 4.99
N LYS A 6 2.10 30.14 5.75
CA LYS A 6 3.36 29.38 5.71
C LYS A 6 3.10 27.94 6.16
N ALA A 7 3.84 26.99 5.59
CA ALA A 7 3.76 25.60 6.01
C ALA A 7 4.28 25.45 7.45
N PRO A 8 3.63 24.60 8.28
CA PRO A 8 4.05 24.39 9.67
C PRO A 8 5.41 23.69 9.76
N TYR A 9 6.10 23.89 10.88
CA TYR A 9 7.26 23.08 11.24
C TYR A 9 6.80 21.76 11.85
N LEU A 10 7.24 20.64 11.26
CA LEU A 10 6.86 19.31 11.72
C LEU A 10 8.07 18.58 12.26
N THR A 11 7.91 17.84 13.35
CA THR A 11 8.97 17.05 13.99
C THR A 11 8.37 15.75 14.51
N PHE A 12 8.97 14.62 14.15
CA PHE A 12 8.48 13.30 14.53
C PHE A 12 9.59 12.26 14.52
N ASN A 13 9.36 11.17 15.25
CA ASN A 13 10.29 10.06 15.37
C ASN A 13 9.80 8.88 14.51
N VAL A 14 10.73 8.27 13.78
CA VAL A 14 10.53 7.00 13.07
C VAL A 14 11.06 5.90 13.98
N THR A 15 10.17 5.22 14.69
CA THR A 15 10.53 4.20 15.68
C THR A 15 10.72 2.82 15.06
N LYS A 16 11.33 1.89 15.82
CA LYS A 16 11.59 0.51 15.37
C LYS A 16 10.30 -0.24 15.05
N GLU A 17 9.25 -0.02 15.83
CA GLU A 17 7.92 -0.63 15.64
C GLU A 17 7.32 -0.20 14.31
N ILE A 18 7.43 1.09 13.97
CA ILE A 18 6.93 1.64 12.72
C ILE A 18 7.72 1.08 11.53
N ILE A 19 9.05 1.01 11.63
CA ILE A 19 9.91 0.45 10.58
C ILE A 19 9.51 -1.01 10.30
N ASN A 20 9.32 -1.82 11.35
CA ASN A 20 8.93 -3.22 11.22
C ASN A 20 7.50 -3.41 10.66
N GLY A 21 6.57 -2.51 10.99
CA GLY A 21 5.19 -2.57 10.49
C GLY A 21 5.00 -1.97 9.09
N SER A 22 6.02 -1.38 8.48
CA SER A 22 5.89 -0.67 7.20
C SER A 22 6.02 -1.59 5.98
N CYS A 23 5.44 -1.17 4.85
CA CYS A 23 5.46 -1.94 3.62
C CYS A 23 6.47 -1.35 2.61
N VAL A 24 7.43 -2.16 2.16
CA VAL A 24 8.42 -1.78 1.15
C VAL A 24 7.72 -1.51 -0.18
N GLY A 25 8.14 -0.45 -0.89
CA GLY A 25 7.55 -0.06 -2.18
C GLY A 25 6.21 0.69 -2.11
N SER A 26 5.54 0.76 -0.95
CA SER A 26 4.34 1.60 -0.77
C SER A 26 4.71 3.00 -0.27
N SER A 27 4.43 4.05 -1.05
CA SER A 27 4.66 5.44 -0.62
C SER A 27 3.67 5.92 0.45
N THR A 28 2.49 5.30 0.52
CA THR A 28 1.46 5.59 1.53
C THR A 28 1.77 4.88 2.85
N ASP A 29 2.33 3.67 2.79
CA ASP A 29 2.58 2.82 3.96
C ASP A 29 4.06 2.64 4.29
N CYS A 30 4.92 3.56 3.83
CA CYS A 30 6.33 3.56 4.22
C CYS A 30 6.50 4.04 5.67
N MET A 31 7.66 3.75 6.26
CA MET A 31 7.98 4.10 7.65
C MET A 31 7.82 5.60 7.97
N ILE A 32 8.18 6.49 7.04
CA ILE A 32 8.04 7.93 7.23
C ILE A 32 6.56 8.34 7.17
N SER A 33 5.80 7.84 6.19
CA SER A 33 4.38 8.15 6.05
C SER A 33 3.58 7.66 7.26
N ARG A 34 3.86 6.44 7.75
CA ARG A 34 3.22 5.89 8.96
C ARG A 34 3.59 6.70 10.21
N ALA A 35 4.86 7.03 10.40
CA ALA A 35 5.31 7.85 11.54
C ALA A 35 4.68 9.24 11.55
N LEU A 36 4.62 9.89 10.38
CA LEU A 36 4.02 11.22 10.26
C LEU A 36 2.50 11.19 10.50
N SER A 37 1.82 10.15 10.02
CA SER A 37 0.38 9.96 10.25
C SER A 37 0.07 9.67 11.73
N ALA A 38 0.95 8.92 12.41
CA ALA A 38 0.83 8.65 13.84
C ALA A 38 1.08 9.92 14.69
N ALA A 39 2.08 10.72 14.33
CA ALA A 39 2.40 11.96 15.03
C ALA A 39 1.38 13.09 14.79
N TYR A 40 0.77 13.14 13.60
CA TYR A 40 -0.14 14.21 13.19
C TYR A 40 -1.42 13.66 12.54
N PRO A 41 -2.39 13.18 13.35
CA PRO A 41 -3.62 12.55 12.84
C PRO A 41 -4.52 13.47 12.01
N GLN A 42 -4.35 14.79 12.11
CA GLN A 42 -5.09 15.76 11.29
C GLN A 42 -4.69 15.72 9.81
N PHE A 43 -3.47 15.24 9.50
CA PHE A 43 -3.01 15.15 8.13
C PHE A 43 -3.51 13.87 7.47
N THR A 44 -3.89 14.01 6.21
CA THR A 44 -4.41 12.94 5.37
C THR A 44 -3.66 12.91 4.05
N HIS A 45 -3.84 11.84 3.27
CA HIS A 45 -3.17 11.65 1.98
C HIS A 45 -1.65 11.86 2.08
N VAL A 46 -1.06 11.35 3.16
CA VAL A 46 0.38 11.39 3.40
C VAL A 46 1.06 10.50 2.35
N LYS A 47 1.98 11.09 1.60
CA LYS A 47 2.79 10.37 0.62
C LYS A 47 4.23 10.81 0.75
N THR A 48 5.12 9.83 0.82
CA THR A 48 6.55 10.07 0.93
C THR A 48 7.28 9.42 -0.23
N ASP A 49 8.17 10.17 -0.85
CA ASP A 49 9.13 9.71 -1.84
C ASP A 49 10.54 10.23 -1.52
N MET A 50 11.51 9.91 -2.39
CA MET A 50 12.92 10.23 -2.14
C MET A 50 13.17 11.75 -2.03
N HIS A 51 12.40 12.57 -2.73
CA HIS A 51 12.64 14.01 -2.79
C HIS A 51 11.64 14.80 -1.95
N SER A 52 10.43 14.29 -1.77
CA SER A 52 9.34 15.05 -1.16
C SER A 52 8.50 14.24 -0.16
N ILE A 53 8.02 14.96 0.85
CA ILE A 53 6.98 14.52 1.77
C ILE A 53 5.76 15.41 1.55
N ARG A 54 4.64 14.80 1.16
CA ARG A 54 3.40 15.48 0.82
C ARG A 54 2.32 15.12 1.83
N VAL A 55 1.70 16.12 2.43
CA VAL A 55 0.60 15.95 3.37
C VAL A 55 -0.55 16.90 3.04
N THR A 56 -1.77 16.48 3.37
CA THR A 56 -2.97 17.27 3.16
C THR A 56 -3.68 17.52 4.48
N ASP A 57 -3.88 18.78 4.84
CA ASP A 57 -4.77 19.16 5.92
C ASP A 57 -6.17 19.46 5.36
N LYS A 58 -7.12 18.56 5.66
CA LYS A 58 -8.50 18.69 5.16
C LYS A 58 -9.26 19.82 5.83
N LYS A 59 -8.91 20.22 7.07
CA LYS A 59 -9.61 21.27 7.80
C LYS A 59 -9.41 22.62 7.13
N VAL A 60 -8.17 22.91 6.75
CA VAL A 60 -7.81 24.18 6.08
C VAL A 60 -7.79 24.08 4.56
N GLN A 61 -8.04 22.90 3.99
CA GLN A 61 -8.01 22.63 2.55
C GLN A 61 -6.66 23.00 1.90
N LEU A 62 -5.56 22.75 2.60
CA LEU A 62 -4.21 23.02 2.13
C LEU A 62 -3.41 21.72 2.00
N ARG A 63 -2.52 21.70 1.02
CA ARG A 63 -1.50 20.68 0.84
C ARG A 63 -0.14 21.29 1.15
N TYR A 64 0.62 20.60 1.99
CA TYR A 64 1.99 20.97 2.30
C TYR A 64 2.94 19.99 1.62
N ILE A 65 3.99 20.52 0.99
CA ILE A 65 5.01 19.77 0.28
C ILE A 65 6.35 20.16 0.90
N TYR A 66 7.02 19.21 1.54
CA TYR A 66 8.34 19.38 2.14
C TYR A 66 9.38 18.63 1.31
N LEU A 67 10.62 19.11 1.31
CA LEU A 67 11.75 18.31 0.86
C LEU A 67 12.08 17.25 1.91
N THR A 68 12.36 16.03 1.47
CA THR A 68 12.76 14.94 2.36
C THR A 68 14.16 15.23 2.92
N PRO A 69 14.35 15.32 4.26
CA PRO A 69 15.68 15.54 4.85
C PRO A 69 16.64 14.39 4.56
N VAL A 70 17.95 14.64 4.57
CA VAL A 70 19.01 13.65 4.24
C VAL A 70 18.86 12.34 5.02
N ALA A 71 18.62 12.40 6.34
CA ALA A 71 18.38 11.22 7.16
C ALA A 71 17.17 10.39 6.68
N GLY A 72 16.11 11.06 6.22
CA GLY A 72 14.94 10.41 5.63
C GLY A 72 15.25 9.78 4.27
N GLN A 73 16.08 10.43 3.45
CA GLN A 73 16.51 9.89 2.16
C GLN A 73 17.36 8.63 2.34
N GLN A 74 18.33 8.65 3.26
CA GLN A 74 19.15 7.49 3.62
C GLN A 74 18.28 6.36 4.17
N GLY A 75 17.36 6.67 5.08
CA GLY A 75 16.42 5.69 5.60
C GLY A 75 15.58 5.04 4.50
N LEU A 76 15.03 5.83 3.57
CA LEU A 76 14.27 5.30 2.43
C LEU A 76 15.13 4.43 1.51
N LEU A 77 16.38 4.83 1.25
CA LEU A 77 17.32 4.07 0.44
C LEU A 77 17.59 2.69 1.05
N TYR A 78 17.91 2.63 2.34
CA TYR A 78 18.12 1.36 3.04
C TYR A 78 16.85 0.51 3.05
N PHE A 79 15.70 1.12 3.39
CA PHE A 79 14.43 0.43 3.47
C PHE A 79 14.01 -0.17 2.11
N ASP A 80 14.17 0.57 1.01
CA ASP A 80 13.89 0.08 -0.34
C ASP A 80 14.88 -1.01 -0.79
N ALA A 81 16.11 -1.03 -0.24
CA ALA A 81 17.09 -2.10 -0.45
C ALA A 81 16.84 -3.34 0.42
N GLY A 82 15.83 -3.33 1.29
CA GLY A 82 15.53 -4.43 2.22
C GLY A 82 16.38 -4.42 3.50
N VAL A 83 17.24 -3.41 3.68
CA VAL A 83 18.00 -3.21 4.91
C VAL A 83 17.16 -2.38 5.87
N LYS A 84 16.93 -2.86 7.09
CA LYS A 84 16.15 -2.11 8.09
C LYS A 84 17.01 -0.97 8.66
N PRO A 85 16.65 0.30 8.44
CA PRO A 85 17.40 1.41 9.02
C PRO A 85 17.23 1.43 10.55
N GLU A 86 18.18 2.05 11.25
CA GLU A 86 18.03 2.37 12.67
C GLU A 86 16.93 3.43 12.89
N PRO A 87 16.29 3.49 14.07
CA PRO A 87 15.33 4.55 14.38
C PRO A 87 15.94 5.94 14.26
N PHE A 88 15.21 6.88 13.66
CA PHE A 88 15.70 8.24 13.43
C PHE A 88 14.61 9.30 13.61
N LYS A 89 15.04 10.55 13.77
CA LYS A 89 14.16 11.71 13.96
C LYS A 89 14.22 12.61 12.74
N LEU A 90 13.06 13.12 12.32
CA LEU A 90 12.93 14.02 11.18
C LEU A 90 12.44 15.40 11.61
N TYR A 91 12.97 16.41 10.94
CA TYR A 91 12.58 17.81 11.08
C TYR A 91 12.21 18.35 9.70
N LEU A 92 10.93 18.67 9.50
CA LEU A 92 10.45 19.24 8.25
C LEU A 92 10.29 20.76 8.40
N ARG A 93 11.02 21.49 7.54
CA ARG A 93 11.05 22.96 7.54
C ARG A 93 10.90 23.47 6.11
N GLY A 94 10.43 24.71 5.96
CA GLY A 94 10.37 25.38 4.65
C GLY A 94 9.44 24.73 3.63
N GLY A 95 8.32 24.15 4.06
CA GLY A 95 7.38 23.51 3.14
C GLY A 95 6.69 24.51 2.21
N GLN A 96 6.38 24.07 1.00
CA GLN A 96 5.53 24.78 0.06
C GLN A 96 4.06 24.52 0.41
N THR A 97 3.26 25.59 0.50
CA THR A 97 1.82 25.52 0.70
C THR A 97 1.10 25.64 -0.64
N VAL A 98 0.17 24.71 -0.91
CA VAL A 98 -0.65 24.69 -2.12
C VAL A 98 -2.12 24.60 -1.72
N ARG A 99 -2.99 25.45 -2.30
CA ARG A 99 -4.45 25.30 -2.13
C ARG A 99 -4.91 24.01 -2.78
N MET A 100 -5.71 23.24 -2.04
CA MET A 100 -6.40 22.13 -2.67
C MET A 100 -7.48 22.64 -3.62
N ARG A 101 -7.47 22.13 -4.86
CA ARG A 101 -8.65 22.24 -5.71
C ARG A 101 -9.68 21.23 -5.22
N VAL A 102 -10.64 21.69 -4.43
CA VAL A 102 -11.83 20.90 -4.15
C VAL A 102 -12.58 20.81 -5.48
N ARG A 103 -12.57 19.63 -6.10
CA ARG A 103 -13.46 19.38 -7.24
C ARG A 103 -14.88 19.51 -6.68
N LYS A 104 -15.57 20.61 -7.02
CA LYS A 104 -17.02 20.66 -6.85
C LYS A 104 -17.58 19.59 -7.78
N LEU A 105 -17.88 18.42 -7.23
CA LEU A 105 -18.72 17.46 -7.94
C LEU A 105 -20.05 18.19 -8.17
N GLY A 106 -20.47 18.32 -9.42
CA GLY A 106 -21.79 18.87 -9.73
C GLY A 106 -22.87 18.08 -8.97
N PRO A 107 -24.05 18.67 -8.70
CA PRO A 107 -25.11 18.03 -7.92
C PRO A 107 -25.43 16.62 -8.44
N GLU A 108 -25.52 16.46 -9.76
CA GLU A 108 -25.76 15.16 -10.40
C GLU A 108 -24.63 14.15 -10.18
N ALA A 109 -23.38 14.59 -10.36
CA ALA A 109 -22.19 13.75 -10.14
C ALA A 109 -22.09 13.32 -8.67
N SER A 110 -22.50 14.18 -7.73
CA SER A 110 -22.53 13.87 -6.31
C SER A 110 -23.61 12.84 -5.98
N ALA A 111 -24.80 12.95 -6.57
CA ALA A 111 -25.90 12.01 -6.35
C ALA A 111 -25.59 10.63 -6.95
N ALA A 112 -25.06 10.60 -8.18
CA ALA A 112 -24.64 9.36 -8.83
C ALA A 112 -23.49 8.68 -8.06
N ALA A 113 -22.48 9.44 -7.64
CA ALA A 113 -21.38 8.91 -6.83
C ALA A 113 -21.89 8.33 -5.49
N ARG A 114 -22.83 9.01 -4.84
CA ARG A 114 -23.43 8.54 -3.58
C ARG A 114 -24.24 7.26 -3.77
N ARG A 115 -25.03 7.14 -4.86
CA ARG A 115 -25.75 5.90 -5.21
C ARG A 115 -24.78 4.74 -5.48
N ASN A 116 -23.71 4.99 -6.22
CA ASN A 116 -22.71 3.96 -6.52
C ASN A 116 -21.96 3.50 -5.25
N LEU A 117 -21.66 4.42 -4.33
CA LEU A 117 -21.03 4.09 -3.04
C LEU A 117 -21.94 3.20 -2.19
N VAL A 118 -23.24 3.50 -2.11
CA VAL A 118 -24.22 2.69 -1.37
C VAL A 118 -24.31 1.28 -1.96
N ARG A 119 -24.47 1.17 -3.29
CA ARG A 119 -24.50 -0.13 -3.98
C ARG A 119 -23.22 -0.95 -3.76
N ALA A 120 -22.06 -0.30 -3.81
CA ALA A 120 -20.78 -0.97 -3.57
C ALA A 120 -20.68 -1.50 -2.13
N ARG A 121 -21.21 -0.76 -1.15
CA ARG A 121 -21.22 -1.17 0.25
C ARG A 121 -22.20 -2.32 0.50
N GLU A 122 -23.39 -2.28 -0.08
CA GLU A 122 -24.38 -3.38 -0.02
C GLU A 122 -23.80 -4.67 -0.61
N ALA A 123 -23.13 -4.58 -1.77
CA ALA A 123 -22.48 -5.73 -2.39
C ALA A 123 -21.35 -6.31 -1.53
N GLN A 124 -20.59 -5.49 -0.79
CA GLN A 124 -19.58 -5.97 0.15
C GLN A 124 -20.20 -6.68 1.35
N VAL A 125 -21.26 -6.11 1.93
CA VAL A 125 -21.99 -6.73 3.06
C VAL A 125 -22.57 -8.09 2.64
N GLN A 126 -23.16 -8.17 1.45
CA GLN A 126 -23.73 -9.42 0.95
C GLN A 126 -22.68 -10.50 0.68
N LYS A 127 -21.47 -10.12 0.25
CA LYS A 127 -20.34 -11.06 0.14
C LYS A 127 -19.82 -11.54 1.49
N GLN A 128 -19.88 -10.68 2.51
CA GLN A 128 -19.42 -11.01 3.86
C GLN A 128 -20.43 -11.86 4.64
N TYR A 129 -21.73 -11.69 4.36
CA TYR A 129 -22.79 -12.51 4.93
C TYR A 129 -22.91 -13.83 4.17
N LYS A 130 -22.15 -14.85 4.59
CA LYS A 130 -22.55 -16.24 4.31
C LYS A 130 -23.69 -16.55 5.27
N PRO A 131 -24.93 -16.78 4.79
CA PRO A 131 -25.99 -17.22 5.68
C PRO A 131 -25.49 -18.48 6.41
N PRO A 132 -25.70 -18.59 7.74
CA PRO A 132 -25.37 -19.81 8.44
C PRO A 132 -26.03 -20.96 7.66
N PRO A 133 -25.28 -22.03 7.36
CA PRO A 133 -25.86 -23.16 6.65
C PRO A 133 -27.14 -23.57 7.39
N PRO A 134 -28.24 -23.85 6.67
CA PRO A 134 -29.49 -24.22 7.31
C PRO A 134 -29.19 -25.35 8.29
N GLU A 135 -29.48 -25.07 9.55
CA GLU A 135 -29.24 -25.98 10.66
C GLU A 135 -29.97 -27.27 10.29
N LYS A 136 -29.20 -28.33 9.99
CA LYS A 136 -29.76 -29.61 9.58
C LYS A 136 -30.48 -30.18 10.80
N GLN A 137 -31.76 -29.82 10.96
CA GLN A 137 -32.65 -30.47 11.91
C GLN A 137 -32.69 -31.96 11.52
N GLY A 138 -32.12 -32.80 12.37
CA GLY A 138 -32.23 -34.25 12.27
C GLY A 138 -31.26 -34.93 11.30
N LYS A 139 -29.96 -34.90 11.58
CA LYS A 139 -29.12 -36.08 11.27
C LYS A 139 -28.72 -36.75 12.57
N GLN A 140 -29.40 -37.85 12.87
CA GLN A 140 -28.97 -38.84 13.85
C GLN A 140 -27.47 -39.11 13.66
N ILE A 141 -26.75 -39.10 14.78
CA ILE A 141 -25.32 -39.39 14.88
C ILE A 141 -25.10 -40.81 14.34
N ARG A 142 -24.78 -40.93 13.05
CA ARG A 142 -24.26 -42.18 12.50
C ARG A 142 -22.83 -42.30 13.00
N GLN A 143 -22.61 -43.28 13.86
CA GLN A 143 -21.30 -43.69 14.34
C GLN A 143 -20.37 -43.90 13.14
N HIS A 144 -19.38 -43.03 12.98
CA HIS A 144 -18.39 -43.14 11.92
C HIS A 144 -17.45 -44.30 12.24
N LYS A 145 -17.65 -45.43 11.56
CA LYS A 145 -16.67 -46.51 11.44
C LYS A 145 -15.48 -45.97 10.66
N MET A 146 -14.33 -45.86 11.31
CA MET A 146 -13.07 -45.43 10.69
C MET A 146 -12.67 -46.45 9.63
N MET A 147 -12.64 -46.04 8.36
CA MET A 147 -11.90 -46.75 7.31
C MET A 147 -10.68 -45.91 6.96
N ILE A 148 -9.51 -46.50 7.21
CA ILE A 148 -8.22 -46.03 6.74
C ILE A 148 -8.17 -46.32 5.24
N VAL A 149 -8.20 -45.28 4.41
CA VAL A 149 -7.96 -45.42 2.97
C VAL A 149 -6.55 -44.90 2.70
N SER A 150 -5.61 -45.85 2.63
CA SER A 150 -4.31 -45.70 2.03
C SER A 150 -4.46 -45.52 0.51
N GLY A 151 -3.97 -44.41 -0.04
CA GLY A 151 -3.95 -44.13 -1.47
C GLY A 151 -2.60 -43.56 -1.93
N PRO A 152 -2.23 -43.74 -3.21
CA PRO A 152 -0.85 -44.01 -3.60
C PRO A 152 -0.07 -42.82 -4.19
N SER A 153 1.24 -43.05 -4.16
CA SER A 153 2.40 -42.41 -4.78
C SER A 153 2.20 -41.47 -5.98
N LEU A 154 2.93 -40.35 -5.88
CA LEU A 154 3.35 -39.46 -6.96
C LEU A 154 4.01 -40.23 -8.12
N GLY A 155 3.56 -39.93 -9.34
CA GLY A 155 4.26 -40.24 -10.58
C GLY A 155 4.73 -38.95 -11.29
N PRO A 156 5.87 -38.94 -12.01
CA PRO A 156 6.47 -37.73 -12.56
C PRO A 156 6.50 -37.71 -14.10
N HIS A 157 5.50 -37.13 -14.77
CA HIS A 157 5.56 -36.81 -16.21
C HIS A 157 4.69 -35.55 -16.43
N GLY A 158 5.14 -34.45 -17.02
CA GLY A 158 5.76 -34.33 -18.34
C GLY A 158 4.68 -33.79 -19.30
N ILE A 159 4.58 -32.47 -19.45
CA ILE A 159 3.65 -31.85 -20.43
C ILE A 159 4.47 -31.01 -21.40
N HIS A 160 4.74 -31.61 -22.56
CA HIS A 160 5.06 -30.89 -23.79
C HIS A 160 3.77 -30.26 -24.33
N ILE A 161 3.79 -28.96 -24.65
CA ILE A 161 2.75 -28.31 -25.45
C ILE A 161 3.42 -27.71 -26.68
N LEU A 162 3.38 -28.46 -27.78
CA LEU A 162 3.62 -27.96 -29.13
C LEU A 162 2.27 -27.50 -29.71
N GLY A 163 2.18 -26.27 -30.21
CA GLY A 163 1.15 -25.88 -31.18
C GLY A 163 -0.10 -25.13 -30.70
N GLY A 164 -0.04 -24.36 -29.60
CA GLY A 164 -1.14 -23.46 -29.19
C GLY A 164 -1.01 -22.04 -29.76
N LYS A 165 -2.15 -21.42 -30.14
CA LYS A 165 -2.25 -19.98 -30.47
C LYS A 165 -1.53 -19.14 -29.39
N PRO A 166 -0.81 -18.06 -29.74
CA PRO A 166 -0.13 -17.23 -28.75
C PRO A 166 -1.16 -16.78 -27.70
N PRO A 167 -0.82 -16.83 -26.41
CA PRO A 167 -1.74 -16.42 -25.36
C PRO A 167 -2.20 -14.98 -25.63
N PRO A 168 -3.46 -14.63 -25.35
CA PRO A 168 -3.88 -13.24 -25.38
C PRO A 168 -2.87 -12.45 -24.55
N ILE A 169 -2.36 -11.33 -25.09
CA ILE A 169 -1.45 -10.42 -24.39
C ILE A 169 -2.02 -10.28 -22.99
N SER A 170 -1.36 -10.94 -22.03
CA SER A 170 -1.80 -10.89 -20.66
C SER A 170 -1.82 -9.41 -20.32
N MET A 171 -2.96 -8.92 -19.85
CA MET A 171 -2.95 -7.74 -19.00
C MET A 171 -2.00 -8.10 -17.87
N LEU A 172 -0.71 -7.80 -18.05
CA LEU A 172 0.30 -8.09 -17.05
C LEU A 172 -0.31 -7.55 -15.76
N PRO A 173 -0.48 -8.41 -14.73
CA PRO A 173 -1.02 -7.95 -13.48
C PRO A 173 -0.22 -6.71 -13.12
N HIS A 174 -0.93 -5.67 -12.75
CA HIS A 174 -0.44 -4.32 -12.49
C HIS A 174 0.46 -4.28 -11.24
N LYS A 175 1.25 -5.34 -11.01
CA LYS A 175 2.23 -5.52 -9.96
C LYS A 175 3.48 -4.78 -10.38
N ASP A 176 3.66 -3.69 -9.66
CA ASP A 176 4.91 -2.96 -9.53
C ASP A 176 5.28 -2.08 -10.72
N ARG A 177 4.46 -1.04 -10.91
CA ARG A 177 4.98 0.19 -11.52
C ARG A 177 6.00 0.83 -10.57
N PHE A 178 7.23 0.34 -10.61
CA PHE A 178 8.39 1.07 -10.08
C PHE A 178 8.61 2.28 -11.00
N TYR A 179 8.27 3.47 -10.51
CA TYR A 179 8.48 4.72 -11.24
C TYR A 179 9.89 5.28 -10.97
N GLY A 180 10.58 5.72 -12.03
CA GLY A 180 11.81 6.52 -11.95
C GLY A 180 13.06 5.78 -11.46
N SER A 181 13.91 6.49 -10.72
CA SER A 181 15.24 6.06 -10.23
C SER A 181 15.24 4.80 -9.35
N ARG A 182 14.07 4.37 -8.86
CA ARG A 182 13.90 3.13 -8.08
C ARG A 182 14.14 1.86 -8.89
N LYS A 183 13.98 1.90 -10.22
CA LYS A 183 14.28 0.74 -11.08
C LYS A 183 15.78 0.51 -11.24
N LEU A 184 16.58 1.58 -11.29
CA LEU A 184 18.03 1.49 -11.49
C LEU A 184 18.78 1.02 -10.23
N THR A 185 18.36 1.51 -9.08
CA THR A 185 19.02 1.19 -7.79
C THR A 185 18.86 -0.28 -7.40
N ARG A 186 17.71 -0.90 -7.68
CA ARG A 186 17.51 -2.33 -7.40
C ARG A 186 18.41 -3.22 -8.26
N THR A 187 18.58 -2.91 -9.54
CA THR A 187 19.45 -3.69 -10.44
C THR A 187 20.92 -3.59 -10.03
N ILE A 188 21.41 -2.37 -9.75
CA ILE A 188 22.81 -2.15 -9.35
C ILE A 188 23.12 -2.84 -8.03
N MET A 189 22.22 -2.75 -7.04
CA MET A 189 22.43 -3.41 -5.74
C MET A 189 22.38 -4.94 -5.86
N GLN A 190 21.51 -5.49 -6.72
CA GLN A 190 21.46 -6.94 -6.97
C GLN A 190 22.73 -7.44 -7.68
N GLU A 191 23.29 -6.67 -8.62
CA GLU A 191 24.56 -7.00 -9.28
C GLU A 191 25.75 -6.95 -8.31
N LEU A 192 25.77 -5.97 -7.40
CA LEU A 192 26.84 -5.89 -6.39
C LEU A 192 26.73 -7.01 -5.35
N ALA A 193 25.53 -7.36 -4.90
CA ALA A 193 25.32 -8.46 -3.97
C ALA A 193 25.68 -9.83 -4.58
N GLY A 194 25.47 -10.00 -5.89
CA GLY A 194 25.84 -11.23 -6.60
C GLY A 194 27.35 -11.40 -6.86
N LYS A 195 28.15 -10.33 -6.78
CA LYS A 195 29.61 -10.37 -6.97
C LYS A 195 30.41 -10.60 -5.68
N MET A 196 29.74 -10.65 -4.53
CA MET A 196 30.39 -10.90 -3.22
C MET A 196 30.24 -12.34 -2.73
N ILE A 197 29.82 -13.27 -3.61
CA ILE A 197 29.77 -14.73 -3.38
C ILE A 197 30.75 -15.37 -4.35
#